data_AF-A0A960E3Z4-F1
#
_entry.id   AF-A0A960E3Z4-F1
#
_cell.length_a   1.000
_cell.length_b   1.000
_cell.length_c   1.000
_cell.angle_alpha   90.00
_cell.angle_beta   90.00
_cell.angle_gamma   90.00
#
_symmetry.space_group_name_H-M   'P 1'
#
loop_
_entity.id
_entity.type
_entity.pdbx_description
1 polymer ?
#
loop_
_entity_poly.entity_id
_entity_poly.type
_entity_poly.pdbx_seq_one_letter_code
_entity_poly.pdbx_strand_id
1 'polypeptide(L)' 'DAVIDRLPSMKSPTVNALHGDGGFAVETVVPKREINILIPELSDAGASDIIEVPLSKIVH' A
#
# COMPACT_ATOMS: atom_id res chain seq x y z
N ASP A 1 -7.85 -4.47 -7.96
CA ASP A 1 -7.32 -5.85 -7.81
C ASP A 1 -5.82 -5.91 -8.05
N ALA A 2 -5.31 -5.56 -9.24
CA ALA A 2 -3.87 -5.64 -9.55
C ALA A 2 -2.93 -4.97 -8.52
N VAL A 3 -3.30 -3.82 -7.95
CA VAL A 3 -2.55 -3.15 -6.88
C VAL A 3 -2.52 -3.99 -5.59
N ILE A 4 -3.67 -4.54 -5.19
CA ILE A 4 -3.80 -5.35 -3.95
C ILE A 4 -2.98 -6.63 -4.08
N ASP A 5 -2.98 -7.26 -5.26
CA ASP A 5 -2.24 -8.50 -5.53
C ASP A 5 -0.71 -8.34 -5.42
N ARG A 6 -0.21 -7.11 -5.55
CA ARG A 6 1.22 -6.77 -5.43
C ARG A 6 1.64 -6.41 -4.00
N LEU A 7 0.70 -6.18 -3.09
CA LEU A 7 1.04 -5.78 -1.72
C LEU A 7 1.49 -6.98 -0.88
N PRO A 8 2.72 -6.97 -0.34
CA PRO A 8 3.14 -7.96 0.62
C PRO A 8 2.43 -7.69 1.94
N SER A 9 1.34 -8.40 2.22
CA SER A 9 0.57 -8.19 3.46
C SER A 9 1.10 -9.10 4.58
N MET A 10 1.37 -8.54 5.77
CA MET A 10 1.64 -9.35 6.97
C MET A 10 0.37 -10.02 7.53
N LYS A 11 -0.83 -9.49 7.22
CA LYS A 11 -2.14 -10.09 7.53
C LYS A 11 -3.20 -9.78 6.47
N SER A 12 -3.42 -8.50 6.16
CA SER A 12 -4.28 -7.98 5.07
C SER A 12 -4.11 -6.46 5.00
N PRO A 13 -4.14 -5.83 3.82
CA PRO A 13 -4.13 -4.37 3.71
C PRO A 13 -5.45 -3.76 4.22
N THR A 14 -5.39 -2.54 4.75
CA THR A 14 -6.59 -1.73 5.04
C THR A 14 -7.08 -1.13 3.73
N VAL A 15 -8.38 -1.26 3.43
CA VAL A 15 -9.00 -0.72 2.22
C VAL A 15 -10.21 0.12 2.62
N ASN A 16 -10.18 1.42 2.32
CA ASN A 16 -11.26 2.36 2.60
C ASN A 16 -11.77 2.99 1.31
N ALA A 17 -13.09 3.04 1.11
CA ALA A 17 -13.67 3.76 -0.02
C ALA A 17 -13.46 5.27 0.12
N LEU A 18 -13.04 5.92 -0.97
CA LEU A 18 -12.92 7.37 -1.04
C LEU A 18 -14.30 8.01 -1.17
N HIS A 19 -14.40 9.27 -0.76
CA HIS A 19 -15.63 10.04 -0.93
C HIS A 19 -15.94 10.24 -2.43
N GLY A 20 -17.20 10.03 -2.83
CA GLY A 20 -17.68 10.34 -4.18
C GLY A 20 -17.32 9.32 -5.26
N ASP A 21 -17.24 8.02 -4.93
CA ASP A 21 -16.95 6.92 -5.85
C ASP A 21 -15.61 7.04 -6.60
N GLY A 22 -14.68 7.84 -6.08
CA GLY A 22 -13.38 8.13 -6.70
C GLY A 22 -12.32 7.04 -6.55
N GLY A 23 -12.66 5.89 -5.94
CA GLY A 23 -11.74 4.76 -5.75
C GLY A 23 -11.55 4.40 -4.27
N PHE A 24 -10.37 3.86 -3.95
CA PHE A 24 -10.06 3.33 -2.63
C PHE A 24 -8.71 3.84 -2.13
N ALA A 25 -8.63 4.19 -0.85
CA ALA A 25 -7.37 4.32 -0.12
C ALA A 25 -6.93 2.94 0.37
N VAL A 26 -5.70 2.55 0.04
CA VAL A 26 -5.10 1.28 0.46
C VAL A 26 -3.88 1.55 1.31
N GLU A 27 -3.82 0.95 2.49
CA GLU A 27 -2.70 1.10 3.44
C GLU A 27 -2.17 -0.27 3.85
N THR A 28 -0.84 -0.44 3.87
CA THR A 28 -0.20 -1.66 4.34
C THR A 28 1.18 -1.37 4.93
N VAL A 29 1.67 -2.29 5.75
CA VAL A 29 3.01 -2.26 6.31
C VAL A 29 3.89 -3.24 5.56
N VAL A 30 5.01 -2.75 5.03
CA VAL A 30 5.96 -3.55 4.24
C VAL A 30 7.38 -3.44 4.78
N PRO A 31 8.26 -4.43 4.55
CA PRO A 31 9.66 -4.33 4.91
C PRO A 31 10.35 -3.18 4.17
N LYS A 32 11.11 -2.35 4.88
CA LYS A 32 11.81 -1.18 4.31
C LYS A 32 12.69 -1.52 3.08
N ARG A 33 13.29 -2.71 3.06
CA ARG A 33 14.16 -3.16 1.96
C ARG A 33 13.41 -3.38 0.63
N GLU A 34 12.09 -3.54 0.67
CA GLU A 34 11.26 -3.86 -0.50
C GLU A 34 10.67 -2.60 -1.16
N ILE A 35 10.72 -1.46 -0.47
CA ILE A 35 10.05 -0.22 -0.87
C ILE A 35 10.50 0.29 -2.25
N ASN A 36 11.81 0.27 -2.52
CA ASN A 36 12.36 0.75 -3.79
C ASN A 36 11.92 -0.06 -5.02
N ILE A 37 11.46 -1.29 -4.81
CA ILE A 37 10.92 -2.17 -5.86
C ILE A 37 9.40 -2.02 -5.91
N LEU A 38 8.77 -1.99 -4.72
CA LEU A 38 7.32 -2.00 -4.59
C LEU A 38 6.67 -0.71 -5.08
N ILE A 39 7.23 0.47 -4.79
CA ILE A 39 6.64 1.75 -5.21
C ILE A 39 6.49 1.82 -6.75
N PRO A 40 7.54 1.56 -7.56
CA PRO A 40 7.40 1.48 -9.01
C PRO A 40 6.36 0.44 -9.46
N GLU A 41 6.39 -0.77 -8.90
CA GLU A 41 5.44 -1.83 -9.30
C GLU A 41 3.98 -1.45 -9.03
N LEU A 42 3.71 -0.77 -7.90
CA LEU A 42 2.37 -0.29 -7.57
C LEU A 42 1.95 0.84 -8.51
N SER A 43 2.86 1.74 -8.85
CA SER A 43 2.59 2.82 -9.80
C SER A 43 2.27 2.26 -11.19
N ASP A 44 3.03 1.28 -11.67
CA ASP A 44 2.78 0.58 -12.93
C ASP A 44 1.46 -0.20 -12.91
N ALA A 45 1.04 -0.70 -11.75
CA ALA A 45 -0.25 -1.34 -11.54
C ALA A 45 -1.43 -0.35 -11.42
N GLY A 46 -1.18 0.96 -11.49
CA GLY A 46 -2.19 2.02 -11.49
C GLY A 46 -2.43 2.69 -10.15
N ALA A 47 -1.59 2.46 -9.14
CA ALA A 47 -1.65 3.21 -7.90
C ALA A 47 -1.16 4.66 -8.11
N SER A 48 -1.89 5.61 -7.54
CA SER A 48 -1.49 7.03 -7.49
C SER A 48 -1.29 7.48 -6.05
N ASP A 49 -0.67 8.65 -5.87
CA ASP A 49 -0.59 9.35 -4.58
C ASP A 49 0.02 8.51 -3.44
N ILE A 50 1.05 7.73 -3.76
CA ILE A 50 1.73 6.82 -2.83
C ILE A 50 2.54 7.63 -1.80
N ILE A 51 2.32 7.36 -0.51
CA ILE A 51 3.04 7.97 0.62
C ILE A 51 3.67 6.85 1.47
N GLU A 52 4.96 6.98 1.79
CA GLU A 52 5.64 6.14 2.79
C GLU A 52 5.68 6.87 4.14
N VAL A 53 5.32 6.18 5.21
CA VAL A 53 5.42 6.69 6.59
C VAL A 53 6.28 5.73 7.43
N PRO A 54 7.38 6.19 8.05
CA PRO A 54 8.21 5.33 8.89
C PRO A 54 7.48 5.01 10.21
N LEU A 55 7.44 3.72 10.58
CA LEU A 55 6.90 3.28 11.86
C LEU A 55 7.92 3.48 12.99
N SER A 56 7.48 4.07 14.10
CA SER A 56 8.32 4.29 15.29
C SER A 56 8.43 3.04 16.17
N LYS A 57 7.40 2.19 16.18
CA LYS A 57 7.34 0.96 16.97
C LYS A 57 6.34 -0.01 16.36
N ILE A 58 6.67 -1.29 16.38
CA ILE A 58 5.74 -2.39 16.07
C ILE A 58 5.57 -3.22 17.35
N VAL A 59 4.33 -3.54 17.71
CA VAL A 59 3.99 -4.40 18.85
C VAL A 59 3.23 -5.60 18.29
N HIS A 60 3.63 -6.81 18.68
CA HIS A 60 3.06 -8.08 18.25
C HIS A 60 2.41 -8.80 19.42
#